data_AF-A0A3Q9BLQ4-F1
#
_entry.id   AF-A0A3Q9BLQ4-F1
#
_cell.length_a   1.000
_cell.length_b   1.000
_cell.length_c   1.000
_cell.angle_alpha   90.00
_cell.angle_beta   90.00
_cell.angle_gamma   90.00
#
_symmetry.space_group_name_H-M   'P 1'
#
loop_
_entity.id
_entity.type
_entity.pdbx_description
1 polymer ?
#
loop_
_entity_poly.entity_id
_entity_poly.type
_entity_poly.pdbx_seq_one_letter_code
_entity_poly.pdbx_strand_id
1 'polypeptide(L)'
;MAAYLFTHFIGEQKDGEQVYFSISKDGLNFLDLNQGTPILKSKLGEKGARDPFLIQGENKYFLIATDLRIEKELGWDHAQANGSRDILIWESTDLVYWREPWTATIAPKEAGNLWAPEAIYDPQAEAFLVFFASKVNGKHNIYYTHTTDFRSFTEAELFIEKSMNVIDTTITLSDGYYYRFTKNEENSRIFMDRSQTLLGEYEEVHSDYLEHLEGVEGPQIYQLSDGKWALIVDEFKKGTGYTIAISEDLSTGYFEPAPQFNFGKSIKRHGSVLKINDEEYNQLLKYYHQQNPVLDGLYADPDLVVFNEKFYIYPTSDGFTNWSGTSFSVFESEDLINWENKGVILDLASSQVKWTIGGAWAPCATEKDGKFYYYFTGKSIEGRSGIGVAYSDSPTGPFIAEDEPLLSPDLIEDYSLNMSQVIDPSVYNENDKYYLLFGNSAGGTAAIVELADDMRSVKMESLKEYEGLKDFREAITVLKRDNIYHFTWSGEDTRSENYHVNYGTSDSLYGPIHYHYPILQKNVDKGILGTGHHSILEYEGQYYIAYHSFGLPFSDFQDEERGYNRQTRISPLDFNEDGLMRRVIV
;
A
#
# COMPACT_ATOMS: atom_id res chain seq x y z
N MET A 1 -18.66 -3.46 14.40
CA MET A 1 -18.77 -4.92 14.11
C MET A 1 -17.36 -5.51 14.25
N ALA A 2 -17.22 -6.82 14.43
CA ALA A 2 -15.88 -7.44 14.47
C ALA A 2 -15.40 -7.70 13.04
N ALA A 3 -14.13 -7.44 12.76
CA ALA A 3 -13.46 -7.84 11.53
C ALA A 3 -12.21 -8.65 11.87
N TYR A 4 -11.57 -9.26 10.86
CA TYR A 4 -10.43 -10.15 11.04
C TYR A 4 -9.38 -9.88 9.97
N LEU A 5 -8.12 -9.90 10.37
CA LEU A 5 -6.94 -9.89 9.51
C LEU A 5 -6.25 -11.26 9.61
N PHE A 6 -6.13 -11.95 8.49
CA PHE A 6 -5.37 -13.18 8.35
C PHE A 6 -4.02 -12.87 7.71
N THR A 7 -2.94 -13.09 8.45
CA THR A 7 -1.56 -13.10 7.95
C THR A 7 -1.16 -14.52 7.58
N HIS A 8 -0.67 -14.74 6.36
CA HIS A 8 -0.33 -16.08 5.85
C HIS A 8 0.82 -16.02 4.84
N PHE A 9 1.31 -17.19 4.43
CA PHE A 9 2.13 -17.38 3.24
C PHE A 9 1.46 -18.40 2.31
N ILE A 10 1.98 -18.61 1.10
CA ILE A 10 1.28 -19.39 0.06
C ILE A 10 2.05 -20.60 -0.49
N GLY A 11 3.14 -21.01 0.17
CA GLY A 11 3.87 -22.24 -0.13
C GLY A 11 5.22 -22.05 -0.85
N GLU A 12 5.81 -23.18 -1.23
CA GLU A 12 7.17 -23.30 -1.75
C GLU A 12 7.29 -22.91 -3.23
N GLN A 13 6.92 -21.68 -3.57
CA GLN A 13 7.15 -21.08 -4.89
C GLN A 13 7.83 -19.72 -4.78
N LYS A 14 8.24 -19.17 -5.93
CA LYS A 14 8.81 -17.82 -5.99
C LYS A 14 7.86 -16.83 -5.31
N ASP A 15 8.42 -16.08 -4.35
CA ASP A 15 7.71 -15.14 -3.47
C ASP A 15 6.61 -15.76 -2.59
N GLY A 16 6.39 -17.08 -2.65
CA GLY A 16 5.34 -17.75 -1.89
C GLY A 16 5.63 -17.88 -0.39
N GLU A 17 6.91 -17.84 -0.03
CA GLU A 17 7.40 -17.83 1.35
C GLU A 17 7.63 -16.39 1.82
N GLN A 18 6.60 -15.55 1.69
CA GLN A 18 6.57 -14.15 2.14
C GLN A 18 5.22 -13.89 2.82
N VAL A 19 5.03 -12.69 3.38
CA VAL A 19 3.81 -12.38 4.16
C VAL A 19 2.73 -11.79 3.26
N TYR A 20 1.55 -12.40 3.30
CA TYR A 20 0.33 -12.00 2.61
C TYR A 20 -0.77 -11.71 3.63
N PHE A 21 -1.66 -10.77 3.30
CA PHE A 21 -2.84 -10.50 4.11
C PHE A 21 -4.12 -10.87 3.38
N SER A 22 -5.10 -11.32 4.16
CA SER A 22 -6.49 -11.41 3.76
C SER A 22 -7.37 -10.87 4.89
N ILE A 23 -8.56 -10.35 4.59
CA ILE A 23 -9.45 -9.75 5.60
C ILE A 23 -10.86 -10.35 5.54
N SER A 24 -11.56 -10.32 6.66
CA SER A 24 -12.93 -10.86 6.78
C SER A 24 -13.79 -10.02 7.70
N LYS A 25 -15.11 -9.98 7.45
CA LYS A 25 -16.12 -9.41 8.37
C LYS A 25 -16.77 -10.45 9.28
N ASP A 26 -16.68 -11.72 8.95
CA ASP A 26 -17.34 -12.80 9.71
C ASP A 26 -16.36 -13.80 10.33
N GLY A 27 -15.10 -13.79 9.89
CA GLY A 27 -14.06 -14.74 10.33
C GLY A 27 -14.11 -16.07 9.58
N LEU A 28 -14.97 -16.22 8.57
CA LEU A 28 -15.14 -17.47 7.79
C LEU A 28 -14.90 -17.23 6.29
N ASN A 29 -15.15 -16.02 5.80
CA ASN A 29 -15.00 -15.64 4.41
C ASN A 29 -13.95 -14.54 4.28
N PHE A 30 -12.79 -14.88 3.74
CA PHE A 30 -11.62 -14.01 3.61
C PHE A 30 -11.45 -13.51 2.18
N LEU A 31 -11.22 -12.22 2.05
CA LEU A 31 -10.84 -11.53 0.82
C LEU A 31 -9.31 -11.38 0.78
N ASP A 32 -8.68 -11.82 -0.31
CA ASP A 32 -7.25 -11.62 -0.54
C ASP A 32 -6.93 -10.16 -0.84
N LEU A 33 -5.92 -9.63 -0.14
CA LEU A 33 -5.43 -8.28 -0.35
C LEU A 33 -4.24 -8.26 -1.32
N ASN A 34 -3.89 -7.06 -1.73
CA ASN A 34 -2.74 -6.70 -2.55
C ASN A 34 -2.66 -7.50 -3.86
N GLN A 35 -3.84 -7.78 -4.45
CA GLN A 35 -4.01 -8.55 -5.68
C GLN A 35 -3.36 -9.95 -5.61
N GLY A 36 -3.26 -10.53 -4.41
CA GLY A 36 -2.61 -11.83 -4.20
C GLY A 36 -1.08 -11.78 -4.32
N THR A 37 -0.46 -10.62 -4.09
CA THR A 37 1.00 -10.45 -4.02
C THR A 37 1.45 -10.15 -2.57
N PRO A 38 2.69 -10.50 -2.17
CA PRO A 38 3.16 -10.27 -0.81
C PRO A 38 3.07 -8.80 -0.40
N ILE A 39 2.67 -8.56 0.84
CA ILE A 39 2.66 -7.22 1.45
C ILE A 39 4.01 -6.96 2.12
N LEU A 40 4.58 -7.93 2.82
CA LEU A 40 5.92 -7.83 3.42
C LEU A 40 6.83 -8.89 2.81
N LYS A 41 8.03 -8.46 2.41
CA LYS A 41 9.08 -9.34 1.91
C LYS A 41 10.30 -9.27 2.81
N SER A 42 10.84 -10.42 3.19
CA SER A 42 12.12 -10.51 3.88
C SER A 42 13.29 -10.46 2.90
N LYS A 43 14.21 -9.54 3.14
CA LYS A 43 15.54 -9.51 2.50
C LYS A 43 16.65 -9.97 3.46
N LEU A 44 16.28 -10.31 4.69
CA LEU A 44 17.16 -10.71 5.77
C LEU A 44 17.27 -12.24 5.83
N GLY A 45 18.31 -12.75 6.51
CA GLY A 45 18.43 -14.17 6.80
C GLY A 45 18.35 -15.07 5.56
N GLU A 46 17.45 -16.06 5.63
CA GLU A 46 17.16 -16.99 4.53
C GLU A 46 16.32 -16.39 3.40
N LYS A 47 15.79 -15.16 3.59
CA LYS A 47 14.97 -14.40 2.64
C LYS A 47 13.61 -15.03 2.38
N GLY A 48 13.10 -15.83 3.31
CA GLY A 48 11.71 -16.28 3.34
C GLY A 48 11.11 -16.01 4.71
N ALA A 49 9.82 -15.70 4.75
CA ALA A 49 9.05 -15.41 5.94
C ALA A 49 7.85 -16.35 5.97
N ARG A 50 7.97 -17.45 6.74
CA ARG A 50 6.93 -18.46 6.90
C ARG A 50 6.25 -18.32 8.25
N ASP A 51 5.07 -18.93 8.36
CA ASP A 51 4.33 -19.01 9.62
C ASP A 51 4.12 -17.63 10.29
N PRO A 52 3.62 -16.61 9.58
CA PRO A 52 3.53 -15.26 10.12
C PRO A 52 2.45 -15.16 11.20
N PHE A 53 2.86 -14.73 12.39
CA PHE A 53 2.01 -14.48 13.54
C PHE A 53 1.94 -12.99 13.88
N LEU A 54 0.72 -12.46 13.95
CA LEU A 54 0.45 -11.06 14.24
C LEU A 54 -0.09 -10.90 15.65
N ILE A 55 0.53 -10.02 16.44
CA ILE A 55 0.12 -9.73 17.81
C ILE A 55 0.01 -8.22 18.06
N GLN A 56 -1.02 -7.84 18.80
CA GLN A 56 -1.21 -6.48 19.28
C GLN A 56 -0.46 -6.25 20.59
N GLY A 57 0.39 -5.22 20.63
CA GLY A 57 0.87 -4.60 21.85
C GLY A 57 0.07 -3.35 22.21
N GLU A 58 0.51 -2.58 23.21
CA GLU A 58 -0.31 -1.48 23.74
C GLU A 58 -0.77 -0.45 22.68
N ASN A 59 0.12 -0.02 21.78
CA ASN A 59 -0.17 1.00 20.76
C ASN A 59 0.47 0.66 19.40
N LYS A 60 0.72 -0.63 19.16
CA LYS A 60 1.44 -1.11 17.98
C LYS A 60 1.15 -2.58 17.73
N TYR A 61 1.47 -3.02 16.54
CA TYR A 61 1.40 -4.38 16.07
C TYR A 61 2.80 -4.90 15.81
N PHE A 62 3.05 -6.14 16.21
CA PHE A 62 4.23 -6.89 15.85
C PHE A 62 3.82 -8.07 14.98
N LEU A 63 4.51 -8.25 13.86
CA LEU A 63 4.41 -9.46 13.05
C LEU A 63 5.72 -10.22 13.19
N ILE A 64 5.65 -11.43 13.72
CA ILE A 64 6.78 -12.35 13.83
C ILE A 64 6.64 -13.49 12.82
N ALA A 65 7.74 -14.01 12.30
CA ALA A 65 7.72 -15.09 11.33
C ALA A 65 8.98 -15.95 11.42
N THR A 66 8.88 -17.19 10.93
CA THR A 66 10.00 -18.09 10.70
C THR A 66 10.90 -17.53 9.57
N ASP A 67 12.20 -17.37 9.84
CA ASP A 67 13.21 -17.08 8.80
C ASP A 67 13.56 -18.35 8.02
N LEU A 68 12.79 -18.68 7.00
CA LEU A 68 12.98 -19.92 6.23
C LEU A 68 12.54 -19.76 4.78
N ARG A 69 13.40 -20.22 3.86
CA ARG A 69 13.09 -20.33 2.43
C ARG A 69 13.42 -21.74 1.95
N ILE A 70 12.40 -22.58 1.74
CA ILE A 70 12.52 -23.92 1.17
C ILE A 70 12.69 -23.87 -0.34
N GLU A 71 12.14 -22.84 -1.01
CA GLU A 71 12.21 -22.68 -2.47
C GLU A 71 13.65 -22.60 -3.01
N LYS A 72 14.66 -22.30 -2.17
CA LYS A 72 16.08 -22.37 -2.56
C LYS A 72 16.65 -23.79 -2.68
N GLU A 73 15.82 -24.82 -2.52
CA GLU A 73 16.10 -26.25 -2.77
C GLU A 73 17.22 -26.88 -1.90
N LEU A 74 17.46 -26.37 -0.68
CA LEU A 74 18.37 -27.04 0.27
C LEU A 74 17.75 -28.26 0.98
N GLY A 75 16.41 -28.38 0.92
CA GLY A 75 15.66 -29.52 1.45
C GLY A 75 15.33 -29.45 2.95
N TRP A 76 14.33 -30.23 3.36
CA TRP A 76 13.81 -30.25 4.73
C TRP A 76 14.79 -30.78 5.76
N ASP A 77 15.66 -31.73 5.40
CA ASP A 77 16.70 -32.23 6.31
C ASP A 77 17.70 -31.11 6.67
N HIS A 78 18.04 -30.27 5.69
CA HIS A 78 18.88 -29.10 5.93
C HIS A 78 18.15 -28.08 6.81
N ALA A 79 16.90 -27.75 6.48
CA ALA A 79 16.10 -26.80 7.25
C ALA A 79 15.90 -27.23 8.72
N GLN A 80 15.89 -28.53 9.00
CA GLN A 80 15.77 -29.06 10.37
C GLN A 80 17.07 -29.05 11.16
N ALA A 81 18.20 -29.26 10.50
CA ALA A 81 19.49 -29.48 11.17
C ALA A 81 20.44 -28.28 11.12
N ASN A 82 20.27 -27.40 10.13
CA ASN A 82 21.13 -26.26 9.85
C ASN A 82 20.31 -25.03 9.39
N GLY A 83 19.02 -24.99 9.71
CA GLY A 83 18.16 -23.85 9.38
C GLY A 83 18.42 -22.65 10.27
N SER A 84 17.75 -21.54 9.95
CA SER A 84 17.76 -20.35 10.79
C SER A 84 17.24 -20.64 12.20
N ARG A 85 17.85 -19.96 13.17
CA ARG A 85 17.42 -19.93 14.59
C ARG A 85 16.81 -18.58 14.95
N ASP A 86 16.61 -17.75 13.94
CA ASP A 86 16.12 -16.39 14.07
C ASP A 86 14.62 -16.35 13.84
N ILE A 87 13.96 -15.45 14.54
CA ILE A 87 12.67 -14.91 14.12
C ILE A 87 12.87 -13.66 13.29
N LEU A 88 12.02 -13.46 12.29
CA LEU A 88 11.84 -12.20 11.57
C LEU A 88 10.78 -11.38 12.29
N ILE A 89 10.98 -10.06 12.38
CA ILE A 89 10.07 -9.17 13.12
C ILE A 89 9.82 -7.89 12.33
N TRP A 90 8.54 -7.54 12.17
CA TRP A 90 8.08 -6.25 11.68
C TRP A 90 7.26 -5.54 12.76
N GLU A 91 7.22 -4.21 12.70
CA GLU A 91 6.43 -3.36 13.58
C GLU A 91 5.63 -2.34 12.76
N SER A 92 4.37 -2.13 13.15
CA SER A 92 3.50 -1.09 12.60
C SER A 92 2.60 -0.52 13.68
N THR A 93 2.18 0.74 13.53
CA THR A 93 1.17 1.38 14.39
C THR A 93 -0.23 1.35 13.78
N ASP A 94 -0.35 1.01 12.49
CA ASP A 94 -1.56 1.20 11.69
C ASP A 94 -1.86 0.04 10.72
N LEU A 95 -1.06 -1.03 10.76
CA LEU A 95 -1.12 -2.22 9.88
C LEU A 95 -0.84 -1.95 8.39
N VAL A 96 -0.52 -0.70 8.02
CA VAL A 96 -0.27 -0.26 6.63
C VAL A 96 1.19 0.12 6.43
N TYR A 97 1.72 0.98 7.29
CA TYR A 97 3.09 1.41 7.26
C TYR A 97 3.90 0.59 8.24
N TRP A 98 4.76 -0.25 7.67
CA TRP A 98 5.65 -1.12 8.42
C TRP A 98 7.05 -0.54 8.45
N ARG A 99 7.69 -0.59 9.61
CA ARG A 99 9.12 -0.26 9.73
C ARG A 99 9.96 -1.32 9.03
N GLU A 100 11.19 -0.96 8.70
CA GLU A 100 12.17 -1.94 8.22
C GLU A 100 12.31 -3.09 9.23
N PRO A 101 12.29 -4.36 8.76
CA PRO A 101 12.34 -5.51 9.65
C PRO A 101 13.71 -5.69 10.29
N TRP A 102 13.74 -6.53 11.32
CA TRP A 102 14.96 -7.03 11.95
C TRP A 102 14.82 -8.51 12.28
N THR A 103 15.92 -9.13 12.71
CA THR A 103 15.92 -10.52 13.18
C THR A 103 16.39 -10.61 14.63
N ALA A 104 16.00 -11.69 15.31
CA ALA A 104 16.51 -12.03 16.64
C ALA A 104 16.73 -13.54 16.74
N THR A 105 17.96 -13.95 17.07
CA THR A 105 18.26 -15.35 17.40
C THR A 105 17.73 -15.67 18.79
N ILE A 106 16.64 -16.44 18.86
CA ILE A 106 16.00 -16.80 20.14
C ILE A 106 16.00 -18.31 20.40
N ALA A 107 16.29 -19.15 19.40
CA ALA A 107 16.37 -20.58 19.60
C ALA A 107 17.55 -20.98 20.51
N PRO A 108 17.45 -22.12 21.23
CA PRO A 108 18.58 -22.69 21.97
C PRO A 108 19.85 -22.81 21.11
N LYS A 109 21.02 -22.72 21.75
CA LYS A 109 22.30 -22.67 21.03
C LYS A 109 22.56 -23.93 20.20
N GLU A 110 22.10 -25.06 20.68
CA GLU A 110 22.20 -26.39 20.09
C GLU A 110 21.04 -26.75 19.15
N ALA A 111 20.07 -25.84 18.97
CA ALA A 111 18.96 -26.06 18.06
C ALA A 111 19.42 -26.05 16.60
N GLY A 112 18.81 -26.91 15.79
CA GLY A 112 19.02 -26.92 14.34
C GLY A 112 18.17 -25.91 13.58
N ASN A 113 17.13 -25.36 14.21
CA ASN A 113 16.14 -24.45 13.61
C ASN A 113 15.28 -23.74 14.66
N LEU A 114 14.48 -22.77 14.21
CA LEU A 114 13.32 -22.21 14.88
C LEU A 114 12.18 -22.11 13.88
N TRP A 115 11.01 -22.68 14.19
CA TRP A 115 9.83 -22.66 13.33
C TRP A 115 8.56 -22.26 14.08
N ALA A 116 7.62 -21.70 13.33
CA ALA A 116 6.27 -21.34 13.76
C ALA A 116 6.25 -20.53 15.08
N PRO A 117 6.91 -19.36 15.12
CA PRO A 117 6.84 -18.52 16.31
C PRO A 117 5.46 -17.91 16.47
N GLU A 118 4.87 -18.07 17.66
CA GLU A 118 3.68 -17.36 18.10
C GLU A 118 3.96 -16.62 19.41
N ALA A 119 3.05 -15.74 19.80
CA ALA A 119 3.17 -14.98 21.04
C ALA A 119 1.84 -14.82 21.77
N ILE A 120 1.90 -14.72 23.09
CA ILE A 120 0.77 -14.38 23.96
C ILE A 120 1.26 -13.48 25.09
N TYR A 121 0.44 -12.53 25.52
CA TYR A 121 0.80 -11.69 26.67
C TYR A 121 0.70 -12.49 27.98
N ASP A 122 1.80 -12.51 28.74
CA ASP A 122 1.89 -13.11 30.07
C ASP A 122 1.71 -12.02 31.14
N PRO A 123 0.55 -11.96 31.81
CA PRO A 123 0.29 -10.95 32.82
C PRO A 123 1.12 -11.13 34.10
N GLN A 124 1.69 -12.31 34.36
CA GLN A 124 2.54 -12.53 35.54
C GLN A 124 3.95 -12.00 35.31
N ALA A 125 4.46 -12.11 34.08
CA ALA A 125 5.75 -11.58 33.68
C ALA A 125 5.70 -10.13 33.19
N GLU A 126 4.50 -9.58 32.98
CA GLU A 126 4.27 -8.28 32.33
C GLU A 126 4.98 -8.16 30.97
N ALA A 127 5.04 -9.27 30.23
CA ALA A 127 5.79 -9.42 29.00
C ALA A 127 5.06 -10.34 28.01
N PHE A 128 5.44 -10.31 26.73
CA PHE A 128 5.03 -11.33 25.78
C PHE A 128 5.83 -12.60 26.01
N LEU A 129 5.13 -13.73 26.12
CA LEU A 129 5.71 -15.06 25.98
C LEU A 129 5.69 -15.41 24.49
N VAL A 130 6.86 -15.51 23.88
CA VAL A 130 7.05 -15.97 22.50
C VAL A 130 7.43 -17.44 22.53
N PHE A 131 6.71 -18.28 21.80
CA PHE A 131 6.91 -19.72 21.79
C PHE A 131 7.01 -20.24 20.37
N PHE A 132 7.82 -21.28 20.19
CA PHE A 132 8.24 -21.76 18.87
C PHE A 132 8.71 -23.22 18.92
N ALA A 133 8.68 -23.90 17.79
CA ALA A 133 9.23 -25.23 17.65
C ALA A 133 10.74 -25.17 17.32
N SER A 134 11.54 -26.00 17.98
CA SER A 134 12.96 -26.16 17.66
C SER A 134 13.43 -27.59 17.81
N LYS A 135 14.30 -28.03 16.89
CA LYS A 135 14.92 -29.35 16.91
C LYS A 135 16.21 -29.32 17.71
N VAL A 136 16.19 -29.94 18.89
CA VAL A 136 17.37 -30.10 19.74
C VAL A 136 17.65 -31.58 19.92
N ASN A 137 18.91 -31.99 19.71
CA ASN A 137 19.33 -33.40 19.82
C ASN A 137 18.46 -34.38 19.01
N GLY A 138 17.98 -33.93 17.83
CA GLY A 138 17.18 -34.75 16.91
C GLY A 138 15.67 -34.78 17.20
N LYS A 139 15.19 -34.08 18.23
CA LYS A 139 13.77 -34.05 18.62
C LYS A 139 13.21 -32.63 18.56
N HIS A 140 12.05 -32.46 17.92
CA HIS A 140 11.30 -31.22 17.99
C HIS A 140 10.49 -31.16 19.28
N ASN A 141 10.71 -30.08 20.03
CA ASN A 141 9.92 -29.67 21.19
C ASN A 141 9.50 -28.20 20.99
N ILE A 142 8.57 -27.73 21.81
CA ILE A 142 8.24 -26.30 21.88
C ILE A 142 9.08 -25.66 22.98
N TYR A 143 9.68 -24.52 22.66
CA TYR A 143 10.42 -23.65 23.57
C TYR A 143 9.70 -22.32 23.71
N TYR A 144 10.01 -21.57 24.76
CA TYR A 144 9.50 -20.22 24.98
C TYR A 144 10.59 -19.27 25.46
N THR A 145 10.38 -17.97 25.25
CA THR A 145 11.17 -16.86 25.78
C THR A 145 10.23 -15.70 26.10
N HIS A 146 10.66 -14.76 26.95
CA HIS A 146 9.91 -13.54 27.22
C HIS A 146 10.54 -12.32 26.56
N THR A 147 9.70 -11.39 26.10
CA THR A 147 10.10 -10.07 25.59
C THR A 147 9.07 -9.01 25.93
N THR A 148 9.51 -7.78 26.16
CA THR A 148 8.62 -6.62 26.30
C THR A 148 8.53 -5.79 25.02
N ASP A 149 9.47 -5.96 24.09
CA ASP A 149 9.70 -5.04 22.98
C ASP A 149 10.02 -5.70 21.64
N PHE A 150 10.10 -7.04 21.60
CA PHE A 150 10.56 -7.82 20.46
C PHE A 150 11.97 -7.41 19.96
N ARG A 151 12.81 -6.89 20.86
CA ARG A 151 14.25 -6.61 20.63
C ARG A 151 15.10 -7.45 21.54
N SER A 152 14.73 -7.49 22.81
CA SER A 152 15.45 -8.21 23.86
C SER A 152 14.62 -9.40 24.31
N PHE A 153 15.27 -10.55 24.43
CA PHE A 153 14.64 -11.81 24.76
C PHE A 153 15.39 -12.45 25.92
N THR A 154 14.67 -13.14 26.81
CA THR A 154 15.28 -14.02 27.80
C THR A 154 15.88 -15.25 27.13
N GLU A 155 16.71 -16.01 27.85
CA GLU A 155 17.14 -17.32 27.34
C GLU A 155 15.91 -18.23 27.13
N ALA A 156 15.95 -19.04 26.08
CA ALA A 156 14.85 -19.94 25.76
C ALA A 156 14.78 -21.12 26.73
N GLU A 157 13.56 -21.42 27.18
CA GLU A 157 13.26 -22.52 28.09
C GLU A 157 12.34 -23.53 27.41
N LEU A 158 12.40 -24.78 27.86
CA LEU A 158 11.55 -25.85 27.34
C LEU A 158 10.10 -25.62 27.79
N PHE A 159 9.16 -25.59 26.84
CA PHE A 159 7.74 -25.38 27.11
C PHE A 159 6.91 -26.65 27.01
N ILE A 160 7.01 -27.35 25.87
CA ILE A 160 6.27 -28.57 25.60
C ILE A 160 7.24 -29.66 25.21
N GLU A 161 7.33 -30.67 26.08
CA GLU A 161 8.02 -31.92 25.80
C GLU A 161 7.04 -33.08 25.91
N LYS A 162 6.90 -33.83 24.82
CA LYS A 162 6.13 -35.09 24.78
C LYS A 162 7.05 -36.24 24.37
N SER A 163 6.55 -37.47 24.35
CA SER A 163 7.34 -38.63 23.86
C SER A 163 7.64 -38.54 22.36
N MET A 164 6.69 -37.97 21.60
CA MET A 164 6.77 -37.74 20.16
C MET A 164 7.35 -36.37 19.82
N ASN A 165 7.62 -36.14 18.53
CA ASN A 165 7.94 -34.81 18.00
C ASN A 165 6.68 -33.94 17.96
N VAL A 166 6.80 -32.71 18.46
CA VAL A 166 5.73 -31.71 18.43
C VAL A 166 6.22 -30.42 17.79
N ILE A 167 5.39 -29.85 16.91
CA ILE A 167 5.61 -28.55 16.27
C ILE A 167 4.26 -27.80 16.24
N ASP A 168 4.26 -26.59 15.68
CA ASP A 168 3.06 -25.78 15.41
C ASP A 168 2.08 -25.74 16.58
N THR A 169 2.27 -24.77 17.47
CA THR A 169 1.40 -24.58 18.63
C THR A 169 0.73 -23.23 18.56
N THR A 170 -0.54 -23.19 18.96
CA THR A 170 -1.26 -21.94 19.25
C THR A 170 -1.90 -22.01 20.63
N ILE A 171 -2.08 -20.85 21.27
CA ILE A 171 -2.60 -20.74 22.64
C ILE A 171 -3.71 -19.68 22.70
N THR A 172 -4.82 -20.02 23.37
CA THR A 172 -5.88 -19.05 23.67
C THR A 172 -6.39 -19.18 25.11
N LEU A 173 -6.95 -18.10 25.64
CA LEU A 173 -7.54 -18.05 26.99
C LEU A 173 -9.07 -18.07 26.86
N SER A 174 -9.72 -19.09 27.43
CA SER A 174 -11.18 -19.17 27.54
C SER A 174 -11.56 -19.62 28.95
N ASP A 175 -12.52 -18.93 29.57
CA ASP A 175 -13.13 -19.33 30.85
C ASP A 175 -12.11 -19.64 31.98
N GLY A 176 -11.02 -18.88 32.02
CA GLY A 176 -9.96 -19.03 33.03
C GLY A 176 -8.96 -20.16 32.76
N TYR A 177 -9.00 -20.77 31.58
CA TYR A 177 -8.05 -21.79 31.14
C TYR A 177 -7.34 -21.35 29.86
N TYR A 178 -6.03 -21.55 29.83
CA TYR A 178 -5.23 -21.53 28.62
C TYR A 178 -5.41 -22.87 27.91
N TYR A 179 -5.89 -22.84 26.68
CA TYR A 179 -6.00 -24.00 25.78
C TYR A 179 -4.86 -23.93 24.77
N ARG A 180 -4.18 -25.06 24.55
CA ARG A 180 -3.19 -25.20 23.48
C ARG A 180 -3.69 -26.18 22.44
N PHE A 181 -3.34 -25.90 21.20
CA PHE A 181 -3.51 -26.81 20.07
C PHE A 181 -2.14 -27.03 19.47
N THR A 182 -1.68 -28.27 19.44
CA THR A 182 -0.30 -28.60 19.03
C THR A 182 -0.31 -29.73 18.02
N LYS A 183 0.54 -29.62 16.99
CA LYS A 183 0.70 -30.68 15.99
C LYS A 183 1.58 -31.81 16.51
N ASN A 184 1.09 -33.03 16.33
CA ASN A 184 1.87 -34.27 16.49
C ASN A 184 2.41 -34.73 15.14
N GLU A 185 3.73 -34.73 14.99
CA GLU A 185 4.41 -35.10 13.74
C GLU A 185 4.32 -36.59 13.39
N GLU A 186 4.06 -37.48 14.36
CA GLU A 186 4.02 -38.93 14.12
C GLU A 186 2.74 -39.37 13.40
N ASN A 187 1.63 -38.69 13.63
CA ASN A 187 0.34 -38.99 13.01
C ASN A 187 -0.22 -37.84 12.16
N SER A 188 0.44 -36.67 12.16
CA SER A 188 0.01 -35.45 11.45
C SER A 188 -1.40 -35.00 11.85
N ARG A 189 -1.67 -35.01 13.16
CA ARG A 189 -2.94 -34.55 13.76
C ARG A 189 -2.66 -33.45 14.77
N ILE A 190 -3.70 -32.72 15.14
CA ILE A 190 -3.68 -31.76 16.24
C ILE A 190 -4.22 -32.43 17.50
N PHE A 191 -3.58 -32.19 18.65
CA PHE A 191 -4.16 -32.50 19.96
C PHE A 191 -4.36 -31.22 20.75
N MET A 192 -5.24 -31.26 21.74
CA MET A 192 -5.50 -30.12 22.61
C MET A 192 -5.31 -30.46 24.09
N ASP A 193 -4.76 -29.52 24.83
CA ASP A 193 -4.61 -29.62 26.29
C ASP A 193 -4.86 -28.24 26.93
N ARG A 194 -5.08 -28.19 28.24
CA ARG A 194 -5.39 -26.94 28.94
C ARG A 194 -4.73 -26.83 30.31
N SER A 195 -4.54 -25.60 30.77
CA SER A 195 -4.07 -25.29 32.13
C SER A 195 -4.70 -24.01 32.66
N GLN A 196 -4.82 -23.88 33.99
CA GLN A 196 -5.27 -22.63 34.63
C GLN A 196 -4.20 -21.54 34.62
N THR A 197 -2.94 -21.91 34.35
CA THR A 197 -1.80 -20.98 34.31
C THR A 197 -1.00 -21.20 33.05
N LEU A 198 -0.53 -20.12 32.43
CA LEU A 198 0.14 -20.16 31.12
C LEU A 198 1.34 -21.14 31.08
N LEU A 199 2.16 -21.14 32.13
CA LEU A 199 3.33 -22.01 32.31
C LEU A 199 3.07 -23.16 33.30
N GLY A 200 1.81 -23.57 33.48
CA GLY A 200 1.43 -24.62 34.42
C GLY A 200 1.55 -26.04 33.88
N GLU A 201 1.06 -26.99 34.67
CA GLU A 201 0.79 -28.35 34.19
C GLU A 201 -0.46 -28.34 33.31
N TYR A 202 -0.36 -28.91 32.11
CA TYR A 202 -1.47 -29.02 31.17
C TYR A 202 -2.08 -30.42 31.19
N GLU A 203 -3.40 -30.48 31.26
CA GLU A 203 -4.19 -31.70 31.14
C GLU A 203 -4.78 -31.82 29.73
N GLU A 204 -4.75 -33.03 29.16
CA GLU A 204 -5.31 -33.29 27.84
C GLU A 204 -6.84 -33.13 27.83
N VAL A 205 -7.36 -32.50 26.78
CA VAL A 205 -8.80 -32.41 26.53
C VAL A 205 -9.10 -33.29 25.32
N HIS A 206 -9.77 -34.41 25.56
CA HIS A 206 -10.11 -35.36 24.51
C HIS A 206 -11.02 -34.74 23.45
N SER A 207 -10.72 -34.95 22.17
CA SER A 207 -11.55 -34.49 21.06
C SER A 207 -11.66 -35.57 19.97
N ASP A 208 -12.84 -36.17 19.86
CA ASP A 208 -13.13 -37.17 18.81
C ASP A 208 -12.92 -36.58 17.41
N TYR A 209 -13.22 -35.30 17.20
CA TYR A 209 -13.05 -34.65 15.90
C TYR A 209 -11.57 -34.53 15.52
N LEU A 210 -10.74 -34.01 16.43
CA LEU A 210 -9.31 -33.81 16.19
C LEU A 210 -8.55 -35.13 16.02
N GLU A 211 -8.97 -36.19 16.74
CA GLU A 211 -8.41 -37.53 16.55
C GLU A 211 -8.62 -38.09 15.14
N HIS A 212 -9.66 -37.65 14.41
CA HIS A 212 -9.94 -38.11 13.04
C HIS A 212 -9.47 -37.12 11.97
N LEU A 213 -9.00 -35.93 12.37
CA LEU A 213 -8.51 -34.90 11.46
C LEU A 213 -7.02 -35.12 11.15
N GLU A 214 -6.75 -35.92 10.12
CA GLU A 214 -5.39 -36.27 9.69
C GLU A 214 -4.85 -35.39 8.55
N GLY A 215 -3.52 -35.26 8.53
CA GLY A 215 -2.81 -34.60 7.44
C GLY A 215 -2.86 -33.08 7.51
N VAL A 216 -2.95 -32.57 8.74
CA VAL A 216 -3.09 -31.14 9.04
C VAL A 216 -1.91 -30.61 9.85
N GLU A 217 -1.67 -29.30 9.77
CA GLU A 217 -0.64 -28.58 10.48
C GLU A 217 -1.06 -27.12 10.77
N GLY A 218 -0.19 -26.36 11.44
CA GLY A 218 -0.40 -24.92 11.66
C GLY A 218 -1.78 -24.56 12.25
N PRO A 219 -2.15 -25.10 13.43
CA PRO A 219 -3.42 -24.76 14.04
C PRO A 219 -3.44 -23.28 14.44
N GLN A 220 -4.53 -22.59 14.13
CA GLN A 220 -4.81 -21.25 14.65
C GLN A 220 -6.23 -21.18 15.19
N ILE A 221 -6.40 -20.64 16.40
CA ILE A 221 -7.68 -20.55 17.09
C ILE A 221 -8.06 -19.09 17.35
N TYR A 222 -9.29 -18.71 17.04
CA TYR A 222 -9.81 -17.37 17.31
C TYR A 222 -11.31 -17.39 17.57
N GLN A 223 -11.79 -16.35 18.26
CA GLN A 223 -13.21 -16.23 18.60
C GLN A 223 -13.97 -15.44 17.53
N LEU A 224 -15.07 -16.01 17.04
CA LEU A 224 -16.01 -15.40 16.11
C LEU A 224 -16.86 -14.32 16.81
N SER A 225 -17.61 -13.56 16.01
CA SER A 225 -18.41 -12.44 16.51
C SER A 225 -19.61 -12.87 17.37
N ASP A 226 -20.06 -14.12 17.21
CA ASP A 226 -21.13 -14.75 17.98
C ASP A 226 -20.63 -15.47 19.25
N GLY A 227 -19.31 -15.40 19.53
CA GLY A 227 -18.68 -16.02 20.70
C GLY A 227 -18.20 -17.44 20.48
N LYS A 228 -18.51 -18.08 19.34
CA LYS A 228 -17.98 -19.41 19.00
C LYS A 228 -16.49 -19.34 18.68
N TRP A 229 -15.83 -20.48 18.80
CA TRP A 229 -14.42 -20.64 18.47
C TRP A 229 -14.27 -21.22 17.07
N ALA A 230 -13.40 -20.63 16.26
CA ALA A 230 -12.98 -21.15 14.97
C ALA A 230 -11.52 -21.62 15.07
N LEU A 231 -11.32 -22.92 14.93
CA LEU A 231 -10.01 -23.54 14.76
C LEU A 231 -9.78 -23.73 13.26
N ILE A 232 -8.79 -23.06 12.71
CA ILE A 232 -8.34 -23.28 11.34
C ILE A 232 -7.08 -24.14 11.36
N VAL A 233 -6.99 -25.09 10.44
CA VAL A 233 -5.78 -25.92 10.26
C VAL A 233 -5.46 -26.06 8.78
N ASP A 234 -4.17 -26.06 8.45
CA ASP A 234 -3.65 -26.20 7.09
C ASP A 234 -3.65 -27.68 6.69
N GLU A 235 -4.42 -28.07 5.67
CA GLU A 235 -4.48 -29.42 5.12
C GLU A 235 -3.26 -29.73 4.21
N PHE A 236 -2.06 -29.58 4.77
CA PHE A 236 -0.80 -29.63 4.02
C PHE A 236 -0.60 -30.90 3.19
N LYS A 237 -1.09 -32.06 3.66
CA LYS A 237 -1.01 -33.32 2.89
C LYS A 237 -1.91 -33.33 1.65
N LYS A 238 -3.05 -32.63 1.72
CA LYS A 238 -3.97 -32.49 0.57
C LYS A 238 -3.54 -31.35 -0.34
N GLY A 239 -2.84 -30.35 0.20
CA GLY A 239 -2.45 -29.15 -0.54
C GLY A 239 -3.64 -28.26 -0.89
N THR A 240 -4.74 -28.36 -0.13
CA THR A 240 -6.00 -27.63 -0.36
C THR A 240 -6.08 -26.31 0.42
N GLY A 241 -5.09 -26.01 1.26
CA GLY A 241 -5.10 -24.86 2.17
C GLY A 241 -5.85 -25.19 3.45
N TYR A 242 -6.55 -24.20 4.02
CA TYR A 242 -7.18 -24.36 5.34
C TYR A 242 -8.58 -24.98 5.30
N THR A 243 -8.90 -25.72 6.36
CA THR A 243 -10.27 -26.06 6.78
C THR A 243 -10.60 -25.37 8.11
N ILE A 244 -11.89 -25.29 8.46
CA ILE A 244 -12.37 -24.67 9.71
C ILE A 244 -13.18 -25.68 10.51
N ALA A 245 -12.86 -25.79 11.80
CA ALA A 245 -13.62 -26.50 12.82
C ALA A 245 -14.17 -25.51 13.85
N ILE A 246 -15.45 -25.62 14.19
CA ILE A 246 -16.17 -24.73 15.09
C ILE A 246 -16.43 -25.43 16.42
N SER A 247 -16.25 -24.70 17.52
CA SER A 247 -16.63 -25.15 18.86
C SER A 247 -17.39 -24.05 19.59
N GLU A 248 -18.40 -24.43 20.38
CA GLU A 248 -19.09 -23.50 21.29
C GLU A 248 -18.37 -23.40 22.65
N ASP A 249 -17.63 -24.44 23.04
CA ASP A 249 -16.97 -24.55 24.33
C ASP A 249 -15.75 -25.48 24.23
N LEU A 250 -14.55 -24.88 24.30
CA LEU A 250 -13.28 -25.59 24.22
C LEU A 250 -13.10 -26.61 25.35
N SER A 251 -13.78 -26.46 26.49
CA SER A 251 -13.69 -27.37 27.63
C SER A 251 -14.24 -28.77 27.32
N THR A 252 -15.10 -28.87 26.31
CA THR A 252 -15.76 -30.12 25.91
C THR A 252 -14.92 -30.94 24.93
N GLY A 253 -13.94 -30.32 24.27
CA GLY A 253 -13.24 -30.91 23.12
C GLY A 253 -14.12 -31.15 21.89
N TYR A 254 -15.38 -30.70 21.90
CA TYR A 254 -16.29 -30.89 20.78
C TYR A 254 -16.02 -29.85 19.67
N PHE A 255 -15.83 -30.36 18.45
CA PHE A 255 -15.72 -29.55 17.24
C PHE A 255 -16.60 -30.14 16.14
N GLU A 256 -17.12 -29.26 15.29
CA GLU A 256 -17.80 -29.62 14.05
C GLU A 256 -17.22 -28.85 12.86
N PRO A 257 -17.20 -29.40 11.64
CA PRO A 257 -16.70 -28.67 10.49
C PRO A 257 -17.61 -27.46 10.21
N ALA A 258 -17.02 -26.30 9.87
CA ALA A 258 -17.80 -25.15 9.46
C ALA A 258 -18.61 -25.48 8.20
N PRO A 259 -19.92 -25.16 8.15
CA PRO A 259 -20.77 -25.58 7.03
C PRO A 259 -20.42 -24.87 5.73
N GLN A 260 -19.94 -23.62 5.81
CA GLN A 260 -19.50 -22.81 4.68
C GLN A 260 -18.37 -21.89 5.13
N PHE A 261 -17.34 -21.77 4.30
CA PHE A 261 -16.23 -20.84 4.47
C PHE A 261 -15.55 -20.61 3.12
N ASN A 262 -14.74 -19.56 3.03
CA ASN A 262 -13.97 -19.24 1.84
C ASN A 262 -12.66 -18.56 2.24
N PHE A 263 -11.53 -19.15 1.88
CA PHE A 263 -10.21 -18.57 2.13
C PHE A 263 -9.67 -17.75 0.95
N GLY A 264 -10.50 -17.30 0.01
CA GLY A 264 -10.06 -16.52 -1.14
C GLY A 264 -9.44 -17.38 -2.25
N LYS A 265 -8.59 -16.77 -3.08
CA LYS A 265 -8.02 -17.41 -4.27
C LYS A 265 -6.69 -18.10 -3.99
N SER A 266 -5.90 -17.51 -3.10
CA SER A 266 -4.61 -18.04 -2.69
C SER A 266 -4.76 -19.29 -1.82
N ILE A 267 -3.93 -20.31 -2.08
CA ILE A 267 -3.80 -21.47 -1.20
C ILE A 267 -2.93 -21.04 -0.02
N LYS A 268 -3.58 -20.65 1.08
CA LYS A 268 -2.92 -20.19 2.30
C LYS A 268 -2.30 -21.36 3.03
N ARG A 269 -1.13 -21.10 3.62
CA ARG A 269 -0.40 -22.01 4.51
C ARG A 269 -0.22 -21.33 5.87
N HIS A 270 0.12 -22.14 6.88
CA HIS A 270 0.38 -21.78 8.28
C HIS A 270 0.58 -20.27 8.55
N GLY A 271 -0.29 -19.67 9.36
CA GLY A 271 -0.35 -18.24 9.66
C GLY A 271 -1.37 -17.94 10.76
N SER A 272 -1.68 -16.65 10.99
CA SER A 272 -2.47 -16.21 12.15
C SER A 272 -3.64 -15.32 11.78
N VAL A 273 -4.70 -15.38 12.61
CA VAL A 273 -5.88 -14.52 12.48
C VAL A 273 -5.98 -13.62 13.70
N LEU A 274 -5.94 -12.31 13.47
CA LEU A 274 -6.15 -11.27 14.47
C LEU A 274 -7.53 -10.62 14.29
N LYS A 275 -8.27 -10.45 15.37
CA LYS A 275 -9.49 -9.65 15.37
C LYS A 275 -9.13 -8.16 15.31
N ILE A 276 -9.71 -7.46 14.36
CA ILE A 276 -9.50 -6.03 14.10
C ILE A 276 -10.82 -5.27 14.15
N ASN A 277 -10.74 -3.95 14.29
CA ASN A 277 -11.91 -3.07 14.28
C ASN A 277 -12.30 -2.65 12.84
N ASP A 278 -13.43 -1.94 12.69
CA ASP A 278 -13.94 -1.52 11.38
C ASP A 278 -13.05 -0.46 10.70
N GLU A 279 -12.38 0.41 11.48
CA GLU A 279 -11.45 1.42 10.97
C GLU A 279 -10.22 0.77 10.36
N GLU A 280 -9.60 -0.19 11.07
CA GLU A 280 -8.48 -0.99 10.58
C GLU A 280 -8.83 -1.79 9.33
N TYR A 281 -10.02 -2.40 9.32
CA TYR A 281 -10.52 -3.12 8.15
C TYR A 281 -10.65 -2.21 6.93
N ASN A 282 -11.23 -1.02 7.10
CA ASN A 282 -11.41 -0.06 6.00
C ASN A 282 -10.07 0.52 5.55
N GLN A 283 -9.14 0.76 6.48
CA GLN A 283 -7.78 1.20 6.18
C GLN A 283 -7.03 0.16 5.33
N LEU A 284 -7.10 -1.13 5.69
CA LEU A 284 -6.49 -2.21 4.90
C LEU A 284 -7.11 -2.34 3.51
N LEU A 285 -8.44 -2.16 3.37
CA LEU A 285 -9.10 -2.10 2.06
C LEU A 285 -8.59 -0.91 1.23
N LYS A 286 -8.57 0.29 1.82
CA LYS A 286 -8.12 1.53 1.18
C LYS A 286 -6.72 1.39 0.60
N TYR A 287 -5.82 0.73 1.32
CA TYR A 287 -4.41 0.61 0.92
C TYR A 287 -4.08 -0.61 0.08
N TYR A 288 -4.64 -1.78 0.40
CA TYR A 288 -4.25 -3.03 -0.22
C TYR A 288 -5.32 -3.62 -1.14
N HIS A 289 -6.50 -3.01 -1.26
CA HIS A 289 -7.53 -3.41 -2.23
C HIS A 289 -7.86 -2.29 -3.23
N GLN A 290 -6.83 -1.52 -3.61
CA GLN A 290 -6.94 -0.46 -4.61
C GLN A 290 -7.32 -1.02 -5.99
N GLN A 291 -8.25 -0.33 -6.67
CA GLN A 291 -8.62 -0.61 -8.05
C GLN A 291 -7.84 0.33 -8.96
N ASN A 292 -6.69 -0.15 -9.45
CA ASN A 292 -5.83 0.59 -10.37
C ASN A 292 -5.56 -0.24 -11.64
N PRO A 293 -5.47 0.38 -12.83
CA PRO A 293 -5.77 1.79 -13.12
C PRO A 293 -7.24 2.15 -12.88
N VAL A 294 -7.53 3.41 -12.57
CA VAL A 294 -8.90 3.88 -12.24
C VAL A 294 -9.71 4.28 -13.47
N LEU A 295 -9.05 4.57 -14.59
CA LEU A 295 -9.68 4.92 -15.86
C LEU A 295 -9.43 3.84 -16.90
N ASP A 296 -10.46 3.45 -17.63
CA ASP A 296 -10.34 2.57 -18.79
C ASP A 296 -9.69 3.32 -19.97
N GLY A 297 -8.46 2.96 -20.32
CA GLY A 297 -7.73 3.50 -21.47
C GLY A 297 -6.41 4.16 -21.10
N LEU A 298 -5.83 4.86 -22.08
CA LEU A 298 -4.55 5.55 -21.92
C LEU A 298 -4.81 7.03 -21.63
N TYR A 299 -4.72 7.36 -20.35
CA TYR A 299 -4.94 8.68 -19.80
C TYR A 299 -3.80 9.00 -18.84
N ALA A 300 -3.19 10.15 -19.06
CA ALA A 300 -2.04 10.60 -18.33
C ALA A 300 -2.28 11.95 -17.65
N ASP A 301 -1.27 12.40 -16.93
CA ASP A 301 -1.22 13.73 -16.30
C ASP A 301 -2.54 14.12 -15.58
N PRO A 302 -3.03 13.28 -14.64
CA PRO A 302 -4.37 13.44 -14.09
C PRO A 302 -4.44 14.62 -13.10
N ASP A 303 -5.43 15.47 -13.28
CA ASP A 303 -5.87 16.43 -12.27
C ASP A 303 -7.15 15.94 -11.58
N LEU A 304 -7.03 15.54 -10.32
CA LEU A 304 -8.12 15.05 -9.47
C LEU A 304 -8.63 16.19 -8.59
N VAL A 305 -9.90 16.56 -8.80
CA VAL A 305 -10.54 17.66 -8.10
C VAL A 305 -11.95 17.27 -7.64
N VAL A 306 -12.50 18.04 -6.71
CA VAL A 306 -13.89 17.89 -6.25
C VAL A 306 -14.66 19.15 -6.55
N PHE A 307 -15.78 18.99 -7.27
CA PHE A 307 -16.74 20.05 -7.54
C PHE A 307 -18.14 19.54 -7.22
N ASN A 308 -18.97 20.34 -6.55
CA ASN A 308 -20.36 19.97 -6.23
C ASN A 308 -20.50 18.56 -5.61
N GLU A 309 -19.64 18.22 -4.64
CA GLU A 309 -19.61 16.90 -3.93
C GLU A 309 -19.32 15.69 -4.85
N LYS A 310 -18.82 15.92 -6.06
CA LYS A 310 -18.39 14.88 -7.00
C LYS A 310 -16.92 14.99 -7.33
N PHE A 311 -16.30 13.86 -7.58
CA PHE A 311 -14.91 13.77 -8.00
C PHE A 311 -14.82 13.88 -9.52
N TYR A 312 -13.84 14.63 -9.99
CA TYR A 312 -13.53 14.77 -11.40
C TYR A 312 -12.06 14.46 -11.64
N ILE A 313 -11.77 13.71 -12.71
CA ILE A 313 -10.41 13.60 -13.26
C ILE A 313 -10.41 14.25 -14.63
N TYR A 314 -9.49 15.20 -14.81
CA TYR A 314 -9.12 15.77 -16.08
C TYR A 314 -7.74 15.25 -16.48
N PRO A 315 -7.64 14.32 -17.45
CA PRO A 315 -6.36 13.81 -17.89
C PRO A 315 -5.96 14.33 -19.28
N THR A 316 -4.67 14.24 -19.59
CA THR A 316 -4.16 14.17 -20.96
C THR A 316 -4.65 12.89 -21.64
N SER A 317 -5.21 13.01 -22.85
CA SER A 317 -5.45 11.83 -23.71
C SER A 317 -4.10 11.32 -24.25
N ASP A 318 -3.73 10.08 -23.92
CA ASP A 318 -2.41 9.51 -24.22
C ASP A 318 -2.49 8.39 -25.28
N GLY A 319 -1.37 7.73 -25.58
CA GLY A 319 -1.29 6.66 -26.60
C GLY A 319 -0.82 7.14 -27.97
N PHE A 320 -0.21 8.33 -28.04
CA PHE A 320 0.28 8.93 -29.27
C PHE A 320 1.76 9.30 -29.16
N THR A 321 2.57 8.89 -30.14
CA THR A 321 3.99 9.24 -30.16
C THR A 321 4.20 10.75 -30.35
N ASN A 322 5.34 11.26 -29.87
CA ASN A 322 5.71 12.68 -29.95
C ASN A 322 4.72 13.65 -29.26
N TRP A 323 3.94 13.14 -28.29
CA TRP A 323 3.00 13.94 -27.51
C TRP A 323 1.94 14.64 -28.40
N SER A 324 1.45 13.95 -29.43
CA SER A 324 0.60 14.55 -30.47
C SER A 324 -0.90 14.57 -30.15
N GLY A 325 -1.30 14.25 -28.92
CA GLY A 325 -2.69 14.33 -28.48
C GLY A 325 -3.25 15.75 -28.67
N THR A 326 -4.54 15.85 -29.02
CA THR A 326 -5.17 17.15 -29.35
C THR A 326 -6.33 17.51 -28.45
N SER A 327 -6.90 16.56 -27.71
CA SER A 327 -8.13 16.80 -26.97
C SER A 327 -8.05 16.33 -25.51
N PHE A 328 -8.88 16.97 -24.70
CA PHE A 328 -9.08 16.63 -23.30
C PHE A 328 -10.47 16.05 -23.09
N SER A 329 -10.55 15.01 -22.27
CA SER A 329 -11.81 14.46 -21.77
C SER A 329 -11.93 14.72 -20.28
N VAL A 330 -13.12 14.48 -19.70
CA VAL A 330 -13.31 14.50 -18.25
C VAL A 330 -14.05 13.26 -17.78
N PHE A 331 -13.66 12.78 -16.62
CA PHE A 331 -14.27 11.65 -15.93
C PHE A 331 -14.92 12.14 -14.64
N GLU A 332 -16.10 11.62 -14.32
CA GLU A 332 -16.85 11.93 -13.10
C GLU A 332 -16.99 10.67 -12.24
N SER A 333 -16.88 10.80 -10.93
CA SER A 333 -17.13 9.72 -9.97
C SER A 333 -17.82 10.23 -8.72
N GLU A 334 -18.62 9.38 -8.08
CA GLU A 334 -19.22 9.62 -6.77
C GLU A 334 -18.43 8.96 -5.62
N ASP A 335 -17.50 8.05 -5.93
CA ASP A 335 -16.88 7.17 -4.93
C ASP A 335 -15.36 6.92 -5.13
N LEU A 336 -14.71 7.64 -6.06
CA LEU A 336 -13.31 7.48 -6.49
C LEU A 336 -12.99 6.13 -7.14
N ILE A 337 -13.97 5.24 -7.29
CA ILE A 337 -13.80 3.87 -7.79
C ILE A 337 -14.44 3.74 -9.16
N ASN A 338 -15.70 4.14 -9.29
CA ASN A 338 -16.47 4.03 -10.52
C ASN A 338 -16.44 5.36 -11.26
N TRP A 339 -15.86 5.38 -12.45
CA TRP A 339 -15.65 6.59 -13.25
C TRP A 339 -16.49 6.56 -14.55
N GLU A 340 -17.28 7.60 -14.77
CA GLU A 340 -18.03 7.82 -16.01
C GLU A 340 -17.27 8.81 -16.92
N ASN A 341 -16.93 8.39 -18.15
CA ASN A 341 -16.38 9.29 -19.15
C ASN A 341 -17.48 10.23 -19.68
N LYS A 342 -17.36 11.54 -19.42
CA LYS A 342 -18.34 12.55 -19.85
C LYS A 342 -18.05 13.11 -21.24
N GLY A 343 -17.00 12.62 -21.90
CA GLY A 343 -16.61 12.95 -23.27
C GLY A 343 -15.57 14.06 -23.35
N VAL A 344 -15.29 14.46 -24.59
CA VAL A 344 -14.31 15.51 -24.92
C VAL A 344 -14.84 16.88 -24.53
N ILE A 345 -14.06 17.61 -23.75
CA ILE A 345 -14.39 18.95 -23.25
C ILE A 345 -13.74 20.09 -24.03
N LEU A 346 -12.60 19.82 -24.68
CA LEU A 346 -11.82 20.79 -25.47
C LEU A 346 -10.90 20.07 -26.47
N ASP A 347 -10.84 20.55 -27.72
CA ASP A 347 -9.93 20.07 -28.77
C ASP A 347 -9.05 21.21 -29.32
N LEU A 348 -7.75 21.12 -29.04
CA LEU A 348 -6.71 22.10 -29.39
C LEU A 348 -6.31 22.08 -30.87
N ALA A 349 -6.69 21.06 -31.64
CA ALA A 349 -6.49 21.04 -33.09
C ALA A 349 -7.70 21.59 -33.87
N SER A 350 -8.78 21.94 -33.16
CA SER A 350 -10.00 22.49 -33.74
C SER A 350 -10.01 24.02 -33.70
N SER A 351 -11.07 24.64 -34.24
CA SER A 351 -11.26 26.10 -34.11
C SER A 351 -11.64 26.57 -32.71
N GLN A 352 -11.74 25.67 -31.72
CA GLN A 352 -12.00 26.04 -30.33
C GLN A 352 -10.85 26.83 -29.70
N VAL A 353 -9.60 26.59 -30.14
CA VAL A 353 -8.41 27.27 -29.63
C VAL A 353 -7.57 27.76 -30.82
N LYS A 354 -7.42 29.07 -30.95
CA LYS A 354 -6.90 29.69 -32.20
C LYS A 354 -5.37 29.71 -32.30
N TRP A 355 -4.68 29.61 -31.17
CA TRP A 355 -3.24 29.78 -31.08
C TRP A 355 -2.46 28.46 -31.04
N THR A 356 -3.16 27.30 -30.98
CA THR A 356 -2.54 25.98 -30.87
C THR A 356 -2.65 25.14 -32.14
N ILE A 357 -1.72 24.19 -32.30
CA ILE A 357 -1.76 23.14 -33.33
C ILE A 357 -1.99 21.73 -32.73
N GLY A 358 -2.45 21.66 -31.49
CA GLY A 358 -2.51 20.44 -30.68
C GLY A 358 -1.53 20.48 -29.49
N GLY A 359 -1.07 19.32 -29.05
CA GLY A 359 -0.20 19.22 -27.87
C GLY A 359 -0.98 19.44 -26.57
N ALA A 360 -2.15 18.80 -26.47
CA ALA A 360 -3.06 18.91 -25.32
C ALA A 360 -2.49 18.13 -24.14
N TRP A 361 -1.78 18.82 -23.24
CA TRP A 361 -1.08 18.19 -22.11
C TRP A 361 -1.42 18.83 -20.77
N ALA A 362 -1.29 18.00 -19.73
CA ALA A 362 -1.17 18.37 -18.32
C ALA A 362 -2.17 19.45 -17.90
N PRO A 363 -3.46 19.11 -17.87
CA PRO A 363 -4.46 20.08 -17.48
C PRO A 363 -4.51 20.26 -15.96
N CYS A 364 -5.10 21.36 -15.51
CA CYS A 364 -5.67 21.46 -14.18
C CYS A 364 -6.95 22.30 -14.19
N ALA A 365 -7.83 22.04 -13.23
CA ALA A 365 -9.11 22.70 -13.10
C ALA A 365 -9.29 23.34 -11.71
N THR A 366 -10.02 24.45 -11.66
CA THR A 366 -10.42 25.08 -10.40
C THR A 366 -11.79 25.73 -10.55
N GLU A 367 -12.50 25.91 -9.44
CA GLU A 367 -13.72 26.69 -9.38
C GLU A 367 -13.47 28.06 -8.74
N LYS A 368 -14.13 29.09 -9.27
CA LYS A 368 -14.30 30.38 -8.59
C LYS A 368 -15.67 30.96 -8.94
N ASP A 369 -16.42 31.38 -7.91
CA ASP A 369 -17.73 32.03 -8.04
C ASP A 369 -18.74 31.26 -8.93
N GLY A 370 -18.76 29.92 -8.82
CA GLY A 370 -19.66 29.05 -9.60
C GLY A 370 -19.26 28.89 -11.08
N LYS A 371 -18.08 29.37 -11.47
CA LYS A 371 -17.48 29.14 -12.79
C LYS A 371 -16.28 28.22 -12.67
N PHE A 372 -16.13 27.37 -13.68
CA PHE A 372 -15.05 26.40 -13.78
C PHE A 372 -14.02 26.92 -14.76
N TYR A 373 -12.76 26.90 -14.34
CA TYR A 373 -11.61 27.34 -15.12
C TYR A 373 -10.70 26.14 -15.36
N TYR A 374 -10.25 26.00 -16.60
CA TYR A 374 -9.48 24.88 -17.09
C TYR A 374 -8.21 25.40 -17.73
N TYR A 375 -7.08 25.12 -17.10
CA TYR A 375 -5.76 25.49 -17.59
C TYR A 375 -5.13 24.27 -18.25
N PHE A 376 -4.40 24.50 -19.35
CA PHE A 376 -3.85 23.42 -20.14
C PHE A 376 -2.59 23.86 -20.87
N THR A 377 -1.74 22.91 -21.23
CA THR A 377 -0.64 23.16 -22.15
C THR A 377 -1.09 22.97 -23.59
N GLY A 378 -0.60 23.82 -24.50
CA GLY A 378 -0.79 23.69 -25.94
C GLY A 378 0.48 24.08 -26.71
N LYS A 379 0.66 23.50 -27.90
CA LYS A 379 1.77 23.84 -28.81
C LYS A 379 1.36 24.94 -29.77
N SER A 380 2.15 26.01 -29.82
CA SER A 380 2.09 27.05 -30.84
C SER A 380 2.45 26.51 -32.24
N ILE A 381 2.16 27.31 -33.27
CA ILE A 381 2.52 27.00 -34.66
C ILE A 381 4.03 26.84 -34.90
N GLU A 382 4.85 27.47 -34.05
CA GLU A 382 6.31 27.36 -34.06
C GLU A 382 6.81 26.13 -33.28
N GLY A 383 5.91 25.34 -32.71
CA GLY A 383 6.22 24.14 -31.95
C GLY A 383 6.65 24.40 -30.51
N ARG A 384 6.59 25.64 -30.03
CA ARG A 384 6.84 26.01 -28.62
C ARG A 384 5.58 25.84 -27.77
N SER A 385 5.74 25.40 -26.53
CA SER A 385 4.63 25.11 -25.61
C SER A 385 4.30 26.33 -24.74
N GLY A 386 3.01 26.63 -24.59
CA GLY A 386 2.48 27.66 -23.70
C GLY A 386 1.25 27.19 -22.95
N ILE A 387 0.80 27.98 -21.97
CA ILE A 387 -0.36 27.65 -21.13
C ILE A 387 -1.58 28.45 -21.57
N GLY A 388 -2.68 27.76 -21.83
CA GLY A 388 -3.99 28.32 -22.11
C GLY A 388 -4.91 28.33 -20.89
N VAL A 389 -6.03 29.04 -21.04
CA VAL A 389 -7.16 28.98 -20.12
C VAL A 389 -8.46 28.87 -20.91
N ALA A 390 -9.37 28.05 -20.42
CA ALA A 390 -10.74 27.96 -20.86
C ALA A 390 -11.68 28.03 -19.64
N TYR A 391 -12.94 28.39 -19.87
CA TYR A 391 -13.93 28.49 -18.80
C TYR A 391 -15.28 27.90 -19.20
N SER A 392 -16.05 27.49 -18.20
CA SER A 392 -17.41 26.98 -18.36
C SER A 392 -18.29 27.26 -17.14
N ASP A 393 -19.60 27.18 -17.34
CA ASP A 393 -20.59 27.17 -16.25
C ASP A 393 -20.85 25.73 -15.73
N SER A 394 -20.15 24.73 -16.27
CA SER A 394 -20.25 23.33 -15.88
C SER A 394 -18.86 22.68 -15.76
N PRO A 395 -18.61 21.80 -14.77
CA PRO A 395 -17.34 21.09 -14.65
C PRO A 395 -17.07 20.17 -15.86
N THR A 396 -18.12 19.76 -16.58
CA THR A 396 -18.01 18.90 -17.77
C THR A 396 -18.09 19.67 -19.09
N GLY A 397 -17.97 21.00 -19.05
CA GLY A 397 -18.06 21.83 -20.24
C GLY A 397 -19.48 21.95 -20.83
N PRO A 398 -19.59 22.44 -22.09
CA PRO A 398 -18.48 22.77 -22.98
C PRO A 398 -17.62 23.93 -22.45
N PHE A 399 -16.31 23.85 -22.66
CA PHE A 399 -15.38 24.92 -22.30
C PHE A 399 -15.17 25.90 -23.47
N ILE A 400 -15.03 27.17 -23.13
CA ILE A 400 -14.70 28.25 -24.06
C ILE A 400 -13.28 28.71 -23.76
N ALA A 401 -12.35 28.51 -24.70
CA ALA A 401 -10.96 28.91 -24.55
C ALA A 401 -10.73 30.36 -24.96
N GLU A 402 -9.68 30.97 -24.40
CA GLU A 402 -9.18 32.25 -24.88
C GLU A 402 -8.55 32.15 -26.28
N ASP A 403 -8.61 33.26 -27.01
CA ASP A 403 -8.04 33.39 -28.34
C ASP A 403 -6.50 33.41 -28.35
N GLU A 404 -5.89 33.72 -27.20
CA GLU A 404 -4.44 33.81 -26.98
C GLU A 404 -4.03 32.98 -25.75
N PRO A 405 -2.77 32.53 -25.64
CA PRO A 405 -2.30 31.84 -24.44
C PRO A 405 -2.34 32.76 -23.21
N LEU A 406 -2.65 32.19 -22.05
CA LEU A 406 -2.53 32.86 -20.76
C LEU A 406 -1.06 33.18 -20.44
N LEU A 407 -0.17 32.22 -20.69
CA LEU A 407 1.28 32.37 -20.63
C LEU A 407 1.90 31.92 -21.95
N SER A 408 2.47 32.87 -22.70
CA SER A 408 3.20 32.60 -23.94
C SER A 408 4.52 31.88 -23.66
N PRO A 409 5.01 31.00 -24.56
CA PRO A 409 6.38 30.49 -24.49
C PRO A 409 7.45 31.59 -24.44
N ASP A 410 7.19 32.78 -25.02
CA ASP A 410 8.13 33.91 -25.05
C ASP A 410 8.43 34.48 -23.65
N LEU A 411 7.61 34.12 -22.66
CA LEU A 411 7.79 34.48 -21.26
C LEU A 411 9.20 34.13 -20.74
N ILE A 412 9.77 33.03 -21.23
CA ILE A 412 11.11 32.57 -20.84
C ILE A 412 12.15 33.62 -21.19
N GLU A 413 12.12 34.13 -22.43
CA GLU A 413 13.06 35.17 -22.88
C GLU A 413 12.74 36.53 -22.26
N ASP A 414 11.46 36.91 -22.20
CA ASP A 414 11.00 38.21 -21.72
C ASP A 414 11.39 38.47 -20.25
N TYR A 415 11.39 37.42 -19.43
CA TYR A 415 11.72 37.49 -18.00
C TYR A 415 13.01 36.77 -17.62
N SER A 416 13.75 36.25 -18.61
CA SER A 416 14.99 35.48 -18.40
C SER A 416 14.82 34.32 -17.41
N LEU A 417 13.72 33.58 -17.55
CA LEU A 417 13.41 32.44 -16.67
C LEU A 417 14.36 31.28 -16.94
N ASN A 418 14.78 30.61 -15.88
CA ASN A 418 15.56 29.39 -15.93
C ASN A 418 14.65 28.17 -16.10
N MET A 419 14.01 28.04 -17.26
CA MET A 419 13.19 26.88 -17.63
C MET A 419 13.24 26.62 -19.13
N SER A 420 12.93 25.39 -19.56
CA SER A 420 12.95 25.02 -20.98
C SER A 420 11.60 25.20 -21.67
N GLN A 421 10.49 25.08 -20.93
CA GLN A 421 9.14 25.21 -21.47
C GLN A 421 8.18 25.77 -20.42
N VAL A 422 7.14 26.48 -20.89
CA VAL A 422 6.03 26.98 -20.08
C VAL A 422 4.88 25.97 -20.18
N ILE A 423 4.90 24.96 -19.30
CA ILE A 423 3.97 23.81 -19.33
C ILE A 423 3.56 23.40 -17.91
N ASP A 424 2.67 22.41 -17.86
CA ASP A 424 2.23 21.70 -16.66
C ASP A 424 1.68 22.65 -15.58
N PRO A 425 0.63 23.42 -15.90
CA PRO A 425 -0.01 24.30 -14.93
C PRO A 425 -0.57 23.50 -13.74
N SER A 426 -0.42 24.06 -12.55
CA SER A 426 -1.14 23.67 -11.34
C SER A 426 -1.71 24.90 -10.66
N VAL A 427 -2.92 24.83 -10.13
CA VAL A 427 -3.55 25.95 -9.41
C VAL A 427 -3.48 25.71 -7.91
N TYR A 428 -3.02 26.73 -7.19
CA TYR A 428 -3.12 26.80 -5.73
C TYR A 428 -4.04 27.95 -5.32
N ASN A 429 -4.96 27.67 -4.40
CA ASN A 429 -5.84 28.67 -3.79
C ASN A 429 -5.47 28.88 -2.32
N GLU A 430 -5.39 30.15 -1.91
CA GLU A 430 -5.31 30.52 -0.50
C GLU A 430 -5.91 31.91 -0.27
N ASN A 431 -6.86 32.01 0.67
CA ASN A 431 -7.50 33.27 1.08
C ASN A 431 -8.05 34.07 -0.11
N ASP A 432 -8.86 33.42 -0.96
CA ASP A 432 -9.46 33.97 -2.19
C ASP A 432 -8.46 34.46 -3.25
N LYS A 433 -7.17 34.17 -3.08
CA LYS A 433 -6.14 34.36 -4.09
C LYS A 433 -5.81 33.05 -4.76
N TYR A 434 -5.61 33.12 -6.07
CA TYR A 434 -5.26 31.98 -6.88
C TYR A 434 -3.89 32.21 -7.50
N TYR A 435 -3.10 31.15 -7.54
CA TYR A 435 -1.75 31.16 -8.08
C TYR A 435 -1.62 30.03 -9.08
N LEU A 436 -0.95 30.31 -10.19
CA LEU A 436 -0.58 29.33 -11.18
C LEU A 436 0.89 28.97 -10.98
N LEU A 437 1.16 27.69 -10.74
CA LEU A 437 2.50 27.11 -10.73
C LEU A 437 2.73 26.43 -12.08
N PHE A 438 3.94 26.51 -12.60
CA PHE A 438 4.28 25.93 -13.91
C PHE A 438 5.80 25.77 -14.08
N GLY A 439 6.20 25.02 -15.11
CA GLY A 439 7.57 24.99 -15.58
C GLY A 439 8.05 23.58 -15.92
N ASN A 440 9.14 23.54 -16.68
CA ASN A 440 9.79 22.30 -17.09
C ASN A 440 11.30 22.51 -17.19
N SER A 441 12.04 21.43 -16.95
CA SER A 441 13.49 21.47 -16.83
C SER A 441 14.22 20.69 -17.92
N ALA A 442 15.16 21.41 -18.52
CA ALA A 442 16.40 20.91 -19.12
C ALA A 442 17.62 21.45 -18.33
N GLY A 443 17.53 21.45 -17.00
CA GLY A 443 18.48 22.09 -16.06
C GLY A 443 17.93 23.34 -15.36
N GLY A 444 16.61 23.53 -15.41
CA GLY A 444 15.90 24.71 -14.91
C GLY A 444 15.12 24.49 -13.60
N THR A 445 14.15 25.35 -13.33
CA THR A 445 13.27 25.35 -12.15
C THR A 445 11.80 25.60 -12.53
N ALA A 446 10.91 25.58 -11.54
CA ALA A 446 9.51 25.97 -11.68
C ALA A 446 9.30 27.44 -11.28
N ALA A 447 8.15 27.99 -11.64
CA ALA A 447 7.72 29.33 -11.24
C ALA A 447 6.29 29.33 -10.69
N ILE A 448 5.95 30.45 -10.04
CA ILE A 448 4.61 30.79 -9.56
C ILE A 448 4.25 32.20 -10.02
N VAL A 449 2.97 32.42 -10.37
CA VAL A 449 2.40 33.73 -10.66
C VAL A 449 0.98 33.83 -10.09
N GLU A 450 0.61 34.99 -9.53
CA GLU A 450 -0.75 35.26 -9.06
C GLU A 450 -1.69 35.45 -10.26
N LEU A 451 -2.83 34.76 -10.24
CA LEU A 451 -3.93 34.96 -11.19
C LEU A 451 -4.67 36.25 -10.85
N ALA A 452 -5.15 36.96 -11.87
CA ALA A 452 -6.06 38.09 -11.67
C ALA A 452 -7.47 37.61 -11.29
N ASP A 453 -8.32 38.54 -10.86
CA ASP A 453 -9.66 38.20 -10.35
C ASP A 453 -10.55 37.53 -11.41
N ASP A 454 -10.29 37.76 -12.70
CA ASP A 454 -11.01 37.14 -13.81
C ASP A 454 -10.61 35.68 -14.08
N MET A 455 -9.55 35.18 -13.42
CA MET A 455 -8.93 33.87 -13.58
C MET A 455 -8.41 33.59 -15.00
N ARG A 456 -8.41 34.59 -15.87
CA ARG A 456 -8.08 34.53 -17.30
C ARG A 456 -6.92 35.45 -17.68
N SER A 457 -6.38 36.17 -16.70
CA SER A 457 -5.15 36.94 -16.80
C SER A 457 -4.27 36.73 -15.55
N VAL A 458 -3.01 37.16 -15.62
CA VAL A 458 -2.02 37.00 -14.54
C VAL A 458 -1.41 38.35 -14.14
N LYS A 459 -0.99 38.46 -12.89
CA LYS A 459 -0.29 39.63 -12.33
C LYS A 459 1.22 39.42 -12.47
N MET A 460 1.79 39.81 -13.61
CA MET A 460 3.19 39.52 -13.95
C MET A 460 4.21 40.07 -12.94
N GLU A 461 3.88 41.12 -12.20
CA GLU A 461 4.69 41.65 -11.10
C GLU A 461 4.89 40.67 -9.94
N SER A 462 4.09 39.62 -9.86
CA SER A 462 4.18 38.55 -8.86
C SER A 462 4.96 37.33 -9.32
N LEU A 463 5.39 37.29 -10.60
CA LEU A 463 6.11 36.15 -11.17
C LEU A 463 7.40 35.90 -10.39
N LYS A 464 7.59 34.66 -9.94
CA LYS A 464 8.76 34.26 -9.17
C LYS A 464 9.17 32.82 -9.47
N GLU A 465 10.47 32.58 -9.61
CA GLU A 465 11.05 31.24 -9.67
C GLU A 465 11.22 30.62 -8.29
N TYR A 466 11.04 29.30 -8.21
CA TYR A 466 11.31 28.53 -7.01
C TYR A 466 12.80 28.19 -6.88
N GLU A 467 13.24 28.12 -5.62
CA GLU A 467 14.57 27.64 -5.24
C GLU A 467 14.46 26.38 -4.38
N GLY A 468 15.47 25.51 -4.44
CA GLY A 468 15.56 24.31 -3.59
C GLY A 468 14.89 23.06 -4.15
N LEU A 469 14.32 23.14 -5.35
CA LEU A 469 13.86 21.97 -6.09
C LEU A 469 15.06 21.11 -6.51
N LYS A 470 15.08 19.86 -6.06
CA LYS A 470 16.09 18.87 -6.42
C LYS A 470 15.53 17.94 -7.50
N ASP A 471 16.32 17.67 -8.53
CA ASP A 471 15.91 16.79 -9.63
C ASP A 471 14.55 17.18 -10.20
N PHE A 472 14.38 18.48 -10.47
CA PHE A 472 13.14 19.00 -11.04
C PHE A 472 13.09 18.64 -12.52
N ARG A 473 11.99 17.99 -12.93
CA ARG A 473 11.58 17.86 -14.32
C ARG A 473 10.39 18.76 -14.65
N GLU A 474 9.27 18.59 -13.97
CA GLU A 474 7.97 19.21 -14.29
C GLU A 474 6.91 18.96 -13.19
N ALA A 475 5.64 19.28 -13.46
CA ALA A 475 4.46 18.96 -12.64
C ALA A 475 4.58 19.40 -11.16
N ILE A 476 4.95 20.66 -10.92
CA ILE A 476 5.00 21.19 -9.56
C ILE A 476 3.59 21.44 -9.02
N THR A 477 3.34 21.02 -7.79
CA THR A 477 2.09 21.29 -7.06
C THR A 477 2.42 21.68 -5.62
N VAL A 478 1.49 22.38 -4.96
CA VAL A 478 1.63 22.77 -3.56
C VAL A 478 0.32 22.57 -2.80
N LEU A 479 0.45 22.05 -1.58
CA LEU A 479 -0.62 21.90 -0.61
C LEU A 479 -0.19 22.55 0.70
N LYS A 480 -1.08 23.27 1.39
CA LYS A 480 -0.80 23.78 2.74
C LYS A 480 -1.49 22.93 3.79
N ARG A 481 -0.72 22.46 4.78
CA ARG A 481 -1.22 21.71 5.93
C ARG A 481 -0.47 22.14 7.18
N ASP A 482 -1.20 22.39 8.27
CA ASP A 482 -0.62 22.76 9.58
C ASP A 482 0.40 23.92 9.51
N ASN A 483 0.11 24.93 8.68
CA ASN A 483 0.95 26.09 8.34
C ASN A 483 2.25 25.79 7.57
N ILE A 484 2.44 24.57 7.08
CA ILE A 484 3.57 24.16 6.24
C ILE A 484 3.08 24.05 4.79
N TYR A 485 3.86 24.60 3.85
CA TYR A 485 3.65 24.38 2.41
C TYR A 485 4.40 23.13 1.99
N HIS A 486 3.67 22.15 1.48
CA HIS A 486 4.15 20.89 0.96
C HIS A 486 4.22 20.97 -0.56
N PHE A 487 5.44 20.98 -1.09
CA PHE A 487 5.69 21.01 -2.52
C PHE A 487 6.01 19.62 -3.03
N THR A 488 5.40 19.26 -4.14
CA THR A 488 5.70 18.01 -4.85
C THR A 488 5.91 18.29 -6.32
N TRP A 489 6.82 17.55 -6.96
CA TRP A 489 7.14 17.74 -8.38
C TRP A 489 7.68 16.45 -8.97
N SER A 490 7.58 16.30 -10.28
CA SER A 490 8.14 15.12 -10.95
C SER A 490 9.63 15.32 -11.26
N GLY A 491 10.42 14.26 -11.09
CA GLY A 491 11.83 14.16 -11.49
C GLY A 491 12.05 13.07 -12.53
N GLU A 492 13.19 13.11 -13.22
CA GLU A 492 13.49 12.32 -14.43
C GLU A 492 12.56 12.58 -15.63
N ASP A 493 12.90 12.09 -16.83
CA ASP A 493 12.04 12.19 -18.02
C ASP A 493 10.86 11.22 -17.92
N THR A 494 9.64 11.64 -18.30
CA THR A 494 8.43 10.81 -18.25
C THR A 494 8.51 9.49 -19.04
N ARG A 495 9.45 9.36 -19.99
CA ARG A 495 9.72 8.08 -20.69
C ARG A 495 10.63 7.13 -19.91
N SER A 496 11.24 7.59 -18.83
CA SER A 496 12.07 6.79 -17.94
C SER A 496 11.20 5.95 -17.00
N GLU A 497 11.54 4.67 -16.83
CA GLU A 497 10.91 3.86 -15.79
C GLU A 497 11.15 4.42 -14.37
N ASN A 498 12.15 5.29 -14.21
CA ASN A 498 12.51 5.96 -12.95
C ASN A 498 11.80 7.31 -12.76
N TYR A 499 10.88 7.70 -13.64
CA TYR A 499 10.00 8.86 -13.40
C TYR A 499 9.33 8.71 -12.03
N HIS A 500 9.40 9.76 -11.20
CA HIS A 500 9.05 9.73 -9.78
C HIS A 500 8.58 11.10 -9.29
N VAL A 501 7.87 11.15 -8.15
CA VAL A 501 7.45 12.39 -7.50
C VAL A 501 8.34 12.69 -6.30
N ASN A 502 9.07 13.79 -6.39
CA ASN A 502 9.87 14.40 -5.33
C ASN A 502 8.99 15.24 -4.39
N TYR A 503 9.47 15.43 -3.16
CA TYR A 503 8.76 16.15 -2.11
C TYR A 503 9.70 17.04 -1.30
N GLY A 504 9.21 18.22 -0.93
CA GLY A 504 9.87 19.18 -0.05
C GLY A 504 8.88 20.06 0.68
N THR A 505 9.35 20.82 1.67
CA THR A 505 8.50 21.75 2.44
C THR A 505 9.06 23.16 2.49
N SER A 506 8.20 24.14 2.75
CA SER A 506 8.60 25.52 3.06
C SER A 506 7.63 26.15 4.05
N ASP A 507 8.11 27.13 4.81
CA ASP A 507 7.27 27.99 5.65
C ASP A 507 6.60 29.13 4.84
N SER A 508 6.87 29.18 3.53
CA SER A 508 6.40 30.21 2.62
C SER A 508 5.92 29.61 1.30
N LEU A 509 4.80 30.10 0.77
CA LEU A 509 4.33 29.77 -0.58
C LEU A 509 5.39 30.06 -1.65
N TYR A 510 6.32 30.98 -1.38
CA TYR A 510 7.34 31.41 -2.33
C TYR A 510 8.71 30.77 -2.12
N GLY A 511 8.80 29.74 -1.28
CA GLY A 511 10.05 29.09 -0.92
C GLY A 511 10.98 29.93 -0.01
N PRO A 512 12.26 29.54 0.13
CA PRO A 512 12.91 28.41 -0.53
C PRO A 512 12.33 27.06 -0.08
N ILE A 513 12.40 26.06 -0.95
CA ILE A 513 11.89 24.70 -0.68
C ILE A 513 13.00 23.85 -0.09
N HIS A 514 12.71 23.18 1.02
CA HIS A 514 13.58 22.21 1.66
C HIS A 514 13.21 20.81 1.18
N TYR A 515 14.05 20.23 0.31
CA TYR A 515 13.87 18.87 -0.19
C TYR A 515 13.94 17.80 0.91
N HIS A 516 13.08 16.79 0.83
CA HIS A 516 13.07 15.62 1.71
C HIS A 516 13.47 14.34 0.97
N TYR A 517 12.54 13.73 0.26
CA TYR A 517 12.69 12.44 -0.43
C TYR A 517 11.63 12.29 -1.52
N PRO A 518 11.77 11.34 -2.46
CA PRO A 518 10.66 10.98 -3.33
C PRO A 518 9.54 10.27 -2.56
N ILE A 519 8.30 10.72 -2.76
CA ILE A 519 7.11 10.12 -2.14
C ILE A 519 6.46 9.06 -3.04
N LEU A 520 6.65 9.11 -4.36
CA LEU A 520 6.10 8.15 -5.32
C LEU A 520 7.21 7.67 -6.24
N GLN A 521 7.39 6.35 -6.34
CA GLN A 521 8.40 5.72 -7.19
C GLN A 521 7.88 4.40 -7.77
N LYS A 522 8.59 3.89 -8.79
CA LYS A 522 8.30 2.60 -9.40
C LYS A 522 8.28 1.46 -8.36
N ASN A 523 7.40 0.49 -8.58
CA ASN A 523 7.37 -0.79 -7.88
C ASN A 523 7.53 -1.92 -8.91
N VAL A 524 8.78 -2.35 -9.10
CA VAL A 524 9.16 -3.36 -10.09
C VAL A 524 8.47 -4.70 -9.83
N ASP A 525 8.29 -5.07 -8.57
CA ASP A 525 7.66 -6.34 -8.17
C ASP A 525 6.19 -6.41 -8.61
N LYS A 526 5.52 -5.26 -8.72
CA LYS A 526 4.15 -5.13 -9.22
C LYS A 526 4.05 -4.71 -10.68
N GLY A 527 5.18 -4.58 -11.38
CA GLY A 527 5.21 -4.07 -12.75
C GLY A 527 4.71 -2.62 -12.87
N ILE A 528 4.82 -1.82 -11.81
CA ILE A 528 4.43 -0.41 -11.82
C ILE A 528 5.68 0.42 -12.10
N LEU A 529 5.79 0.97 -13.30
CA LEU A 529 6.97 1.73 -13.78
C LEU A 529 6.56 3.13 -14.24
N GLY A 530 7.50 4.07 -14.23
CA GLY A 530 7.30 5.42 -14.75
C GLY A 530 6.21 6.21 -14.02
N THR A 531 6.29 6.25 -12.68
CA THR A 531 5.26 6.85 -11.83
C THR A 531 5.51 8.33 -11.59
N GLY A 532 4.79 9.20 -12.29
CA GLY A 532 4.89 10.64 -12.05
C GLY A 532 3.75 11.37 -12.75
N HIS A 533 3.92 12.68 -12.91
CA HIS A 533 2.88 13.68 -13.13
C HIS A 533 1.64 13.42 -12.27
N HIS A 534 1.38 14.31 -11.34
CA HIS A 534 0.40 14.04 -10.31
C HIS A 534 -0.37 15.28 -9.87
N SER A 535 -1.52 15.03 -9.25
CA SER A 535 -2.29 16.00 -8.48
C SER A 535 -2.55 15.42 -7.09
N ILE A 536 -2.79 16.30 -6.11
CA ILE A 536 -3.11 15.92 -4.74
C ILE A 536 -4.45 16.53 -4.37
N LEU A 537 -5.39 15.68 -3.99
CA LEU A 537 -6.70 16.07 -3.49
C LEU A 537 -6.75 15.89 -1.99
N GLU A 538 -7.24 16.91 -1.28
CA GLU A 538 -7.78 16.78 0.07
C GLU A 538 -9.30 16.75 -0.02
N TYR A 539 -9.91 15.74 0.60
CA TYR A 539 -11.36 15.62 0.69
C TYR A 539 -11.74 15.03 2.04
N GLU A 540 -12.53 15.78 2.82
CA GLU A 540 -13.00 15.38 4.15
C GLU A 540 -11.87 14.93 5.10
N GLY A 541 -10.73 15.61 5.05
CA GLY A 541 -9.55 15.31 5.88
C GLY A 541 -8.71 14.12 5.38
N GLN A 542 -9.08 13.50 4.26
CA GLN A 542 -8.33 12.44 3.60
C GLN A 542 -7.55 13.00 2.43
N TYR A 543 -6.35 12.47 2.18
CA TYR A 543 -5.53 12.87 1.04
C TYR A 543 -5.37 11.73 0.05
N TYR A 544 -5.41 12.10 -1.23
CA TYR A 544 -5.23 11.20 -2.36
C TYR A 544 -4.24 11.81 -3.33
N ILE A 545 -3.40 10.96 -3.92
CA ILE A 545 -2.55 11.32 -5.05
C ILE A 545 -3.10 10.62 -6.29
N ALA A 546 -3.51 11.40 -7.29
CA ALA A 546 -3.75 10.89 -8.63
C ALA A 546 -2.46 11.07 -9.44
N TYR A 547 -2.05 10.02 -10.16
CA TYR A 547 -0.80 9.99 -10.89
C TYR A 547 -0.92 9.06 -12.10
N HIS A 548 0.05 9.07 -13.01
CA HIS A 548 0.12 8.06 -14.06
C HIS A 548 1.24 7.05 -13.83
N SER A 549 1.12 5.88 -14.45
CA SER A 549 2.23 4.95 -14.68
C SER A 549 2.27 4.53 -16.14
N PHE A 550 3.29 3.81 -16.57
CA PHE A 550 3.24 3.10 -17.85
C PHE A 550 2.02 2.16 -17.92
N GLY A 551 1.43 2.08 -19.11
CA GLY A 551 0.29 1.24 -19.43
C GLY A 551 0.62 -0.24 -19.32
N LEU A 552 -0.39 -1.03 -18.93
CA LEU A 552 -0.29 -2.48 -18.81
C LEU A 552 -1.33 -3.16 -19.71
N PRO A 553 -1.07 -4.40 -20.19
CA PRO A 553 0.18 -5.15 -20.01
C PRO A 553 1.33 -4.60 -20.87
N PHE A 554 2.58 -4.71 -20.40
CA PHE A 554 3.75 -4.19 -21.12
C PHE A 554 3.98 -4.82 -22.50
N SER A 555 3.41 -6.00 -22.77
CA SER A 555 3.48 -6.67 -24.06
C SER A 555 2.83 -5.88 -25.20
N ASP A 556 1.96 -4.93 -24.86
CA ASP A 556 1.17 -4.20 -25.83
C ASP A 556 1.93 -2.98 -26.39
N PHE A 557 3.09 -2.65 -25.80
CA PHE A 557 3.87 -1.46 -26.13
C PHE A 557 5.35 -1.80 -26.34
N GLN A 558 5.98 -1.17 -27.33
CA GLN A 558 7.44 -1.22 -27.45
C GLN A 558 8.09 -0.50 -26.26
N ASP A 559 9.28 -0.94 -25.83
CA ASP A 559 9.98 -0.38 -24.66
C ASP A 559 10.14 1.16 -24.76
N GLU A 560 10.49 1.65 -25.95
CA GLU A 560 10.68 3.07 -26.24
C GLU A 560 9.38 3.89 -26.35
N GLU A 561 8.24 3.20 -26.45
CA GLU A 561 6.92 3.82 -26.58
C GLU A 561 6.15 3.86 -25.26
N ARG A 562 6.58 3.13 -24.22
CA ARG A 562 5.86 3.04 -22.93
C ARG A 562 5.59 4.39 -22.29
N GLY A 563 6.52 5.34 -22.43
CA GLY A 563 6.35 6.71 -21.93
C GLY A 563 5.23 7.51 -22.59
N TYR A 564 4.79 7.12 -23.79
CA TYR A 564 3.65 7.73 -24.49
C TYR A 564 2.35 6.92 -24.34
N ASN A 565 2.37 5.88 -23.52
CA ASN A 565 1.24 4.99 -23.30
C ASN A 565 1.07 4.80 -21.79
N ARG A 566 0.49 5.81 -21.13
CA ARG A 566 0.36 5.87 -19.67
C ARG A 566 -1.09 5.68 -19.23
N GLN A 567 -1.27 5.18 -18.02
CA GLN A 567 -2.57 4.88 -17.41
C GLN A 567 -2.71 5.62 -16.07
N THR A 568 -3.93 6.07 -15.78
CA THR A 568 -4.23 6.85 -14.56
C THR A 568 -4.43 5.94 -13.35
N ARG A 569 -3.86 6.34 -12.22
CA ARG A 569 -3.92 5.67 -10.93
C ARG A 569 -4.28 6.64 -9.82
N ILE A 570 -4.93 6.13 -8.78
CA ILE A 570 -5.13 6.85 -7.52
C ILE A 570 -4.59 5.99 -6.39
N SER A 571 -3.84 6.63 -5.48
CA SER A 571 -3.46 6.02 -4.21
C SER A 571 -3.73 6.96 -3.04
N PRO A 572 -3.99 6.42 -1.84
CA PRO A 572 -3.97 7.22 -0.62
C PRO A 572 -2.63 7.92 -0.38
N LEU A 573 -2.67 9.07 0.26
CA LEU A 573 -1.51 9.81 0.74
C LEU A 573 -1.69 10.11 2.22
N ASP A 574 -0.70 9.77 3.05
CA ASP A 574 -0.74 10.05 4.49
C ASP A 574 0.44 10.91 4.91
N PHE A 575 0.32 11.51 6.09
CA PHE A 575 1.39 12.26 6.75
C PHE A 575 1.89 11.50 7.98
N ASN A 576 3.16 11.65 8.32
CA ASN A 576 3.75 11.09 9.55
C ASN A 576 3.52 12.05 10.74
N GLU A 577 3.96 11.63 11.92
CA GLU A 577 3.82 12.41 13.15
C GLU A 577 4.57 13.76 13.11
N ASP A 578 5.60 13.88 12.26
CA ASP A 578 6.34 15.12 12.02
C ASP A 578 5.62 16.06 11.02
N GLY A 579 4.43 15.67 10.53
CA GLY A 579 3.68 16.42 9.53
C GLY A 579 4.25 16.31 8.11
N LEU A 580 5.14 15.34 7.85
CA LEU A 580 5.71 15.11 6.51
C LEU A 580 4.94 14.03 5.74
N MET A 581 4.80 14.18 4.43
CA MET A 581 4.17 13.18 3.57
C MET A 581 4.92 11.84 3.65
N ARG A 582 4.19 10.75 3.87
CA ARG A 582 4.71 9.38 3.79
C ARG A 582 4.91 8.99 2.32
N ARG A 583 5.74 7.98 2.11
CA ARG A 583 5.84 7.35 0.78
C ARG A 583 4.51 6.69 0.43
N VAL A 584 4.08 6.87 -0.81
CA VAL A 584 2.87 6.30 -1.38
C VAL A 584 3.08 4.79 -1.56
N ILE A 585 2.10 3.99 -1.12
CA ILE A 585 2.10 2.54 -1.32
C ILE A 585 1.39 2.25 -2.64
N VAL A 586 2.18 1.77 -3.62
CA VAL A 586 1.72 1.40 -4.97
C VAL A 586 1.72 -0.11 -5.18
#